data_AF-A0A0H2VEF3-F1
#
_entry.id   AF-A0A0H2VEF3-F1
#
_cell.length_a   1.000
_cell.length_b   1.000
_cell.length_c   1.000
_cell.angle_alpha   90.00
_cell.angle_beta   90.00
_cell.angle_gamma   90.00
#
_symmetry.space_group_name_H-M   'P 1'
#
loop_
_entity.id
_entity.type
_entity.pdbx_description
1 polymer ?
#
loop_
_entity_poly.entity_id
_entity_poly.type
_entity_poly.pdbx_seq_one_letter_code
_entity_poly.pdbx_strand_id
1 'polypeptide(L)'
;MLKHKIINLIQEKREGSYWDFKAEYHKDKAELLHDIICLSNNLLNQEAYLILGVADNGHILGVAGDSNRKNQEELISFITGKKFAAGRHPKISLMTFEYEEKEIDVIIINPKGYVPYYLERAETDQKSKKNKTVNAGSIYTRVEDKNTPIDSTASPLDTEILWKMHFGLYPTPIKRLQNYLLTPEKWMQNSTGYFHSESPEYIVYKNEDIEEKENYFNLVSPFYAYNQINSNTLYSYYEFKYHSTVLYGCRCISLDSGIYTTPVPELGEINFNMHRDDTIYYRYFIEETMLYNIHLFMYKGDSMEEKFAMDKFLECVLVYKSDVEKELFENYILDNWDKVNQSINENNKRVFGTEHLSQLEKEDITKKVKTVKVLKDELENFRT
;
A
#
# COMPACT_ATOMS: atom_id res chain seq x y z
N MET A 1 -1.20 0.55 19.19
CA MET A 1 -1.31 0.05 17.81
C MET A 1 -0.99 -1.44 17.70
N LEU A 2 0.17 -1.92 18.15
CA LEU A 2 0.56 -3.34 18.03
C LEU A 2 -0.32 -4.33 18.84
N LYS A 3 -0.65 -4.03 20.11
CA LYS A 3 -1.56 -4.89 20.92
C LYS A 3 -2.86 -5.20 20.18
N HIS A 4 -3.51 -4.18 19.62
CA HIS A 4 -4.76 -4.33 18.88
C HIS A 4 -4.58 -5.18 17.62
N LYS A 5 -3.47 -5.00 16.90
CA LYS A 5 -3.12 -5.86 15.76
C LYS A 5 -3.03 -7.33 16.17
N ILE A 6 -2.32 -7.64 17.26
CA ILE A 6 -2.19 -9.03 17.75
C ILE A 6 -3.55 -9.60 18.18
N ILE A 7 -4.37 -8.83 18.89
CA ILE A 7 -5.72 -9.26 19.28
C ILE A 7 -6.57 -9.58 18.04
N ASN A 8 -6.51 -8.72 17.00
CA ASN A 8 -7.23 -8.98 15.76
C ASN A 8 -6.76 -10.28 15.08
N LEU A 9 -5.45 -10.55 15.05
CA LEU A 9 -4.91 -11.81 14.52
C LEU A 9 -5.41 -13.03 15.30
N ILE A 10 -5.44 -12.96 16.63
CA ILE A 10 -6.00 -14.02 17.48
C ILE A 10 -7.48 -14.25 17.16
N GLN A 11 -8.24 -13.17 16.94
CA GLN A 11 -9.67 -13.23 16.60
C GLN A 11 -9.94 -13.82 15.21
N GLU A 12 -8.95 -13.81 14.29
CA GLU A 12 -9.07 -14.54 13.02
C GLU A 12 -9.15 -16.07 13.22
N LYS A 13 -8.72 -16.58 14.40
CA LYS A 13 -8.74 -18.01 14.76
C LYS A 13 -8.03 -18.93 13.74
N ARG A 14 -7.07 -18.36 13.01
CA ARG A 14 -6.23 -19.04 12.05
C ARG A 14 -4.85 -18.41 12.04
N GLU A 15 -3.88 -19.19 11.62
CA GLU A 15 -2.55 -18.70 11.35
C GLU A 15 -2.44 -18.11 9.93
N GLY A 16 -1.33 -17.45 9.63
CA GLY A 16 -1.09 -16.91 8.31
C GLY A 16 0.37 -16.61 8.03
N SER A 17 0.64 -15.97 6.88
CA SER A 17 1.97 -15.90 6.28
C SER A 17 3.04 -15.22 7.13
N TYR A 18 2.64 -14.42 8.13
CA TYR A 18 3.55 -13.68 9.01
C TYR A 18 3.21 -13.85 10.49
N TRP A 19 2.31 -14.75 10.88
CA TRP A 19 2.07 -15.06 12.28
C TRP A 19 1.79 -16.54 12.52
N ASP A 20 2.21 -16.99 13.69
CA ASP A 20 2.18 -18.39 14.11
C ASP A 20 1.79 -18.44 15.59
N PHE A 21 0.87 -19.34 15.94
CA PHE A 21 0.43 -19.54 17.33
C PHE A 21 1.22 -20.70 17.94
N LYS A 22 1.52 -20.58 19.23
CA LYS A 22 2.00 -21.70 20.04
C LYS A 22 1.35 -21.67 21.41
N ALA A 23 0.80 -22.81 21.81
CA ALA A 23 0.15 -22.99 23.10
C ALA A 23 1.10 -22.74 24.29
N GLU A 24 2.36 -23.14 24.15
CA GLU A 24 3.43 -23.02 25.14
C GLU A 24 4.75 -22.63 24.44
N TYR A 25 5.74 -22.19 25.20
CA TYR A 25 7.10 -22.03 24.73
C TYR A 25 7.70 -23.37 24.31
N HIS A 26 8.51 -23.36 23.25
CA HIS A 26 9.19 -24.55 22.78
C HIS A 26 10.11 -25.14 23.84
N LYS A 27 9.94 -26.43 24.10
CA LYS A 27 10.85 -27.24 24.92
C LYS A 27 12.17 -27.51 24.20
N ASP A 28 12.10 -27.64 22.87
CA ASP A 28 13.24 -27.90 22.00
C ASP A 28 13.72 -26.59 21.36
N LYS A 29 15.01 -26.28 21.56
CA LYS A 29 15.63 -25.06 21.05
C LYS A 29 15.74 -25.05 19.52
N ALA A 30 15.86 -26.21 18.88
CA ALA A 30 15.91 -26.28 17.42
C ALA A 30 14.55 -25.92 16.81
N GLU A 31 13.43 -26.28 17.45
CA GLU A 31 12.09 -25.88 16.99
C GLU A 31 11.86 -24.38 17.10
N LEU A 32 12.23 -23.77 18.24
CA LEU A 32 12.13 -22.31 18.38
C LEU A 32 12.95 -21.59 17.31
N LEU A 33 14.18 -22.07 17.07
CA LEU A 33 15.04 -21.48 16.05
C LEU A 33 14.43 -21.65 14.65
N HIS A 34 13.90 -22.83 14.35
CA HIS A 34 13.27 -23.14 13.09
C HIS A 34 12.07 -22.23 12.81
N ASP A 35 11.17 -22.06 13.77
CA ASP A 35 9.99 -21.20 13.61
C ASP A 35 10.39 -19.73 13.44
N ILE A 36 11.38 -19.26 14.21
CA ILE A 36 11.93 -17.91 14.04
C ILE A 36 12.52 -17.73 12.63
N ILE A 37 13.29 -18.71 12.11
CA ILE A 37 13.86 -18.62 10.76
C ILE A 37 12.75 -18.61 9.70
N CYS A 38 11.75 -19.49 9.81
CA CYS A 38 10.62 -19.54 8.87
C CYS A 38 9.89 -18.20 8.82
N LEU A 39 9.55 -17.63 9.97
CA LEU A 39 8.89 -16.33 10.09
C LEU A 39 9.78 -15.19 9.59
N SER A 40 11.10 -15.26 9.84
CA SER A 40 12.06 -14.27 9.33
C SER A 40 12.15 -14.28 7.80
N ASN A 41 11.88 -15.43 7.18
CA ASN A 41 11.89 -15.66 5.74
C ASN A 41 10.47 -15.74 5.14
N ASN A 42 9.50 -15.01 5.71
CA ASN A 42 8.18 -14.92 5.10
C ASN A 42 8.26 -14.23 3.73
N LEU A 43 7.54 -14.74 2.73
CA LEU A 43 7.59 -14.25 1.34
C LEU A 43 6.96 -12.87 1.13
N LEU A 44 6.42 -12.27 2.18
CA LEU A 44 5.91 -10.90 2.18
C LEU A 44 6.96 -9.90 2.69
N ASN A 45 8.10 -10.38 3.20
CA ASN A 45 9.18 -9.59 3.79
C ASN A 45 8.69 -8.55 4.81
N GLN A 46 7.65 -8.91 5.57
CA GLN A 46 7.06 -8.03 6.58
C GLN A 46 7.41 -8.50 8.00
N GLU A 47 7.15 -7.62 8.97
CA GLU A 47 7.28 -7.97 10.38
C GLU A 47 6.36 -9.15 10.72
N ALA A 48 6.93 -10.15 11.40
CA ALA A 48 6.27 -11.40 11.71
C ALA A 48 6.14 -11.63 13.23
N TYR A 49 5.19 -12.44 13.65
CA TYR A 49 4.81 -12.62 15.05
C TYR A 49 4.71 -14.10 15.42
N LEU A 50 5.55 -14.55 16.34
CA LEU A 50 5.35 -15.83 17.03
C LEU A 50 4.63 -15.53 18.34
N ILE A 51 3.35 -15.93 18.43
CA ILE A 51 2.43 -15.56 19.50
C ILE A 51 2.28 -16.76 20.43
N LEU A 52 2.79 -16.63 21.65
CA LEU A 52 2.92 -17.69 22.64
C LEU A 52 1.83 -17.58 23.72
N GLY A 53 1.33 -18.73 24.17
CA GLY A 53 0.18 -18.81 25.09
C GLY A 53 -1.17 -18.78 24.36
N VAL A 54 -1.19 -19.07 23.07
CA VAL A 54 -2.39 -19.12 22.23
C VAL A 54 -2.35 -20.43 21.43
N ALA A 55 -3.42 -21.22 21.46
CA ALA A 55 -3.52 -22.43 20.65
C ALA A 55 -3.83 -22.11 19.19
N ASP A 56 -3.60 -23.06 18.28
CA ASP A 56 -3.78 -22.91 16.83
C ASP A 56 -5.19 -22.44 16.43
N ASN A 57 -6.20 -22.72 17.25
CA ASN A 57 -7.59 -22.30 17.07
C ASN A 57 -7.93 -20.92 17.67
N GLY A 58 -6.94 -20.17 18.16
CA GLY A 58 -7.09 -18.86 18.81
C GLY A 58 -7.45 -18.90 20.29
N HIS A 59 -7.54 -20.08 20.93
CA HIS A 59 -7.86 -20.17 22.36
C HIS A 59 -6.69 -19.73 23.25
N ILE A 60 -6.97 -18.84 24.21
CA ILE A 60 -5.95 -18.28 25.10
C ILE A 60 -5.62 -19.26 26.23
N LEU A 61 -4.35 -19.63 26.36
CA LEU A 61 -3.82 -20.52 27.40
C LEU A 61 -2.95 -19.78 28.41
N GLY A 62 -2.22 -18.77 27.94
CA GLY A 62 -1.32 -17.93 28.73
C GLY A 62 0.05 -18.57 29.00
N VAL A 63 1.04 -17.74 29.36
CA VAL A 63 2.45 -18.16 29.54
C VAL A 63 2.99 -18.02 30.96
N ALA A 64 2.20 -17.53 31.92
CA ALA A 64 2.67 -17.17 33.26
C ALA A 64 3.33 -18.34 34.02
N GLY A 65 2.88 -19.58 33.80
CA GLY A 65 3.41 -20.80 34.42
C GLY A 65 4.39 -21.60 33.55
N ASP A 66 4.81 -21.08 32.40
CA ASP A 66 5.63 -21.83 31.45
C ASP A 66 7.10 -21.87 31.88
N SER A 67 7.60 -23.09 32.15
CA SER A 67 8.99 -23.32 32.58
C SER A 67 10.05 -22.96 31.54
N ASN A 68 9.68 -22.81 30.27
CA ASN A 68 10.58 -22.48 29.16
C ASN A 68 10.47 -21.02 28.71
N ARG A 69 9.59 -20.24 29.35
CA ARG A 69 9.40 -18.81 29.10
C ARG A 69 10.73 -18.09 29.12
N LYS A 70 10.94 -17.22 28.14
CA LYS A 70 12.18 -16.45 27.99
C LYS A 70 11.91 -14.98 28.18
N ASN A 71 12.85 -14.30 28.82
CA ASN A 71 12.88 -12.84 28.77
C ASN A 71 13.58 -12.35 27.48
N GLN A 72 13.56 -11.03 27.27
CA GLN A 72 14.14 -10.42 26.06
C GLN A 72 15.65 -10.67 25.91
N GLU A 73 16.42 -10.61 26.99
CA GLU A 73 17.88 -10.82 26.95
C GLU A 73 18.22 -12.26 26.57
N GLU A 74 17.49 -13.23 27.13
CA GLU A 74 17.65 -14.65 26.82
C GLU A 74 17.33 -14.94 25.35
N LEU A 75 16.29 -14.31 24.79
CA LEU A 75 15.93 -14.44 23.38
C LEU A 75 17.00 -13.83 22.46
N ILE A 76 17.49 -12.62 22.78
CA ILE A 76 18.57 -11.98 22.00
C ILE A 76 19.85 -12.83 22.06
N SER A 77 20.24 -13.30 23.24
CA SER A 77 21.39 -14.18 23.44
C SER A 77 21.23 -15.49 22.67
N PHE A 78 20.02 -16.07 22.69
CA PHE A 78 19.70 -17.28 21.96
C PHE A 78 19.94 -17.15 20.45
N ILE A 79 19.45 -16.07 19.83
CA ILE A 79 19.62 -15.83 18.38
C ILE A 79 21.04 -15.43 18.02
N THR A 80 21.65 -14.49 18.76
CA THR A 80 23.02 -14.01 18.50
C THR A 80 24.08 -15.09 18.71
N GLY A 81 23.79 -16.08 19.56
CA GLY A 81 24.65 -17.25 19.76
C GLY A 81 24.70 -18.21 18.57
N LYS A 82 23.79 -18.10 17.60
CA LYS A 82 23.74 -19.00 16.42
C LYS A 82 24.64 -18.52 15.30
N LYS A 83 25.22 -19.47 14.55
CA LYS A 83 26.06 -19.17 13.39
C LYS A 83 25.21 -19.01 12.14
N PHE A 84 24.60 -17.83 12.01
CA PHE A 84 23.94 -17.42 10.77
C PHE A 84 24.96 -17.06 9.67
N ALA A 85 24.57 -17.32 8.42
CA ALA A 85 25.36 -16.94 7.27
C ALA A 85 25.65 -15.43 7.23
N ALA A 86 26.87 -15.07 6.80
CA ALA A 86 27.38 -13.70 6.79
C ALA A 86 27.33 -12.98 8.16
N GLY A 87 27.18 -13.72 9.27
CA GLY A 87 27.02 -13.15 10.61
C GLY A 87 25.72 -12.34 10.79
N ARG A 88 24.73 -12.51 9.90
CA ARG A 88 23.48 -11.75 9.92
C ARG A 88 22.34 -12.58 10.49
N HIS A 89 21.76 -12.12 11.60
CA HIS A 89 20.62 -12.76 12.24
C HIS A 89 19.39 -11.83 12.20
N PRO A 90 18.16 -12.38 12.30
CA PRO A 90 16.96 -11.56 12.39
C PRO A 90 16.99 -10.72 13.67
N LYS A 91 16.37 -9.53 13.62
CA LYS A 91 16.16 -8.72 14.81
C LYS A 91 14.87 -9.16 15.46
N ILE A 92 14.94 -9.46 16.76
CA ILE A 92 13.77 -9.88 17.52
C ILE A 92 13.56 -8.99 18.75
N SER A 93 12.32 -8.87 19.19
CA SER A 93 11.92 -8.22 20.45
C SER A 93 10.75 -8.96 21.08
N LEU A 94 10.61 -8.86 22.41
CA LEU A 94 9.54 -9.52 23.15
C LEU A 94 8.52 -8.48 23.63
N MET A 95 7.24 -8.72 23.36
CA MET A 95 6.13 -7.95 23.91
C MET A 95 5.25 -8.86 24.75
N THR A 96 4.97 -8.46 25.99
CA THR A 96 4.04 -9.17 26.88
C THR A 96 2.83 -8.28 27.13
N PHE A 97 1.63 -8.86 27.09
CA PHE A 97 0.41 -8.16 27.50
C PHE A 97 -0.64 -9.14 28.02
N GLU A 98 -1.59 -8.61 28.79
CA GLU A 98 -2.73 -9.37 29.28
C GLU A 98 -3.93 -9.28 28.33
N TYR A 99 -4.56 -10.43 28.08
CA TYR A 99 -5.79 -10.59 27.32
C TYR A 99 -6.59 -11.78 27.88
N GLU A 100 -7.87 -11.58 28.18
CA GLU A 100 -8.73 -12.57 28.85
C GLU A 100 -8.09 -13.12 30.15
N GLU A 101 -7.57 -12.22 31.00
CA GLU A 101 -6.94 -12.53 32.31
C GLU A 101 -5.71 -13.45 32.21
N LYS A 102 -5.12 -13.57 31.02
CA LYS A 102 -3.95 -14.40 30.74
C LYS A 102 -2.84 -13.57 30.10
N GLU A 103 -1.61 -13.81 30.53
CA GLU A 103 -0.43 -13.21 29.92
C GLU A 103 -0.11 -13.91 28.59
N ILE A 104 0.04 -13.11 27.54
CA ILE A 104 0.49 -13.55 26.21
C ILE A 104 1.84 -12.92 25.93
N ASP A 105 2.77 -13.72 25.43
CA ASP A 105 4.08 -13.25 24.96
C ASP A 105 4.10 -13.28 23.42
N VAL A 106 4.65 -12.23 22.82
CA VAL A 106 4.80 -12.10 21.37
C VAL A 106 6.26 -11.86 21.03
N ILE A 107 6.88 -12.80 20.33
CA ILE A 107 8.19 -12.60 19.72
C ILE A 107 7.95 -11.92 18.38
N ILE A 108 8.32 -10.63 18.33
CA ILE A 108 8.23 -9.79 17.13
C ILE A 108 9.53 -9.98 16.36
N ILE A 109 9.42 -10.35 15.09
CA ILE A 109 10.54 -10.70 14.21
C ILE A 109 10.58 -9.68 13.07
N ASN A 110 11.64 -8.91 13.00
CA ASN A 110 11.86 -7.93 11.94
C ASN A 110 12.86 -8.51 10.91
N PRO A 111 12.43 -8.72 9.65
CA PRO A 111 13.27 -9.34 8.62
C PRO A 111 14.39 -8.43 8.10
N LYS A 112 14.38 -7.12 8.44
CA LYS A 112 15.38 -6.10 8.05
C LYS A 112 15.75 -6.05 6.56
N GLY A 113 15.02 -6.73 5.67
CA GLY A 113 15.33 -6.85 4.25
C GLY A 113 16.59 -7.67 3.92
N TYR A 114 17.15 -8.44 4.87
CA TYR A 114 18.38 -9.23 4.64
C TYR A 114 18.12 -10.71 4.35
N VAL A 115 16.87 -11.06 4.08
CA VAL A 115 16.50 -12.44 3.70
C VAL A 115 17.33 -12.93 2.49
N PRO A 116 17.55 -14.24 2.35
CA PRO A 116 17.20 -15.29 3.30
C PRO A 116 18.11 -15.32 4.55
N TYR A 117 17.51 -15.56 5.71
CA TYR A 117 18.20 -15.97 6.92
C TYR A 117 18.38 -17.49 6.94
N TYR A 118 19.62 -17.96 7.04
CA TYR A 118 19.93 -19.38 7.15
C TYR A 118 21.22 -19.57 7.95
N LEU A 119 21.43 -20.80 8.41
CA LEU A 119 22.59 -21.12 9.23
C LEU A 119 23.80 -21.50 8.39
N GLU A 120 24.97 -21.02 8.80
CA GLU A 120 26.28 -21.48 8.31
C GLU A 120 26.68 -22.81 8.96
N ARG A 121 26.22 -23.07 10.19
CA ARG A 121 26.45 -24.34 10.92
C ARG A 121 25.15 -24.89 11.47
N ALA A 122 24.98 -26.21 11.38
CA ALA A 122 23.79 -26.87 11.87
C ALA A 122 23.66 -26.73 13.40
N GLU A 123 22.44 -26.59 13.88
CA GLU A 123 22.10 -26.45 15.29
C GLU A 123 21.19 -27.59 15.70
N THR A 124 21.67 -28.47 16.58
CA THR A 124 20.94 -29.64 17.07
C THR A 124 20.60 -29.47 18.54
N ASP A 125 19.33 -29.65 18.92
CA ASP A 125 18.99 -29.86 20.32
C ASP A 125 19.07 -31.37 20.65
N GLN A 126 19.93 -31.69 21.61
CA GLN A 126 20.19 -33.06 22.06
C GLN A 126 19.29 -33.47 23.25
N LYS A 127 18.40 -32.59 23.72
CA LYS A 127 17.54 -32.87 24.89
C LYS A 127 16.32 -33.73 24.57
N SER A 128 15.90 -33.81 23.31
CA SER A 128 14.71 -34.56 22.89
C SER A 128 15.07 -35.99 22.45
N LYS A 129 14.15 -36.96 22.64
CA LYS A 129 14.37 -38.38 22.26
C LYS A 129 14.59 -38.59 20.75
N LYS A 130 14.26 -37.59 19.93
CA LYS A 130 14.55 -37.50 18.50
C LYS A 130 15.32 -36.19 18.30
N ASN A 131 16.62 -36.26 18.07
CA ASN A 131 17.45 -35.08 17.82
C ASN A 131 16.82 -34.22 16.71
N LYS A 132 16.41 -32.99 17.03
CA LYS A 132 15.94 -32.01 16.04
C LYS A 132 17.11 -31.13 15.64
N THR A 133 17.30 -30.95 14.34
CA THR A 133 18.44 -30.22 13.78
C THR A 133 17.94 -29.21 12.76
N VAL A 134 18.30 -27.94 12.96
CA VAL A 134 18.21 -26.93 11.90
C VAL A 134 19.48 -27.06 11.06
N ASN A 135 19.33 -27.43 9.79
CA ASN A 135 20.46 -27.77 8.92
C ASN A 135 21.20 -26.52 8.42
N ALA A 136 22.52 -26.64 8.26
CA ALA A 136 23.31 -25.62 7.60
C ALA A 136 22.91 -25.50 6.12
N GLY A 137 22.86 -24.26 5.61
CA GLY A 137 22.55 -23.97 4.21
C GLY A 137 21.10 -24.20 3.77
N SER A 138 20.26 -24.81 4.61
CA SER A 138 18.85 -25.01 4.32
C SER A 138 18.09 -23.69 4.47
N ILE A 139 17.30 -23.36 3.46
CA ILE A 139 16.37 -22.24 3.50
C ILE A 139 15.04 -22.75 4.05
N TYR A 140 14.56 -22.13 5.11
CA TYR A 140 13.25 -22.40 5.70
C TYR A 140 12.38 -21.17 5.56
N THR A 141 11.16 -21.35 5.06
CA THR A 141 10.18 -20.29 4.81
C THR A 141 8.87 -20.59 5.52
N ARG A 142 8.10 -19.53 5.77
CA ARG A 142 6.67 -19.64 6.06
C ARG A 142 5.87 -19.20 4.83
N VAL A 143 5.00 -20.08 4.35
CA VAL A 143 4.05 -19.82 3.25
C VAL A 143 2.66 -20.08 3.80
N GLU A 144 1.84 -19.03 3.86
CA GLU A 144 0.54 -19.07 4.52
C GLU A 144 0.68 -19.59 5.97
N ASP A 145 0.01 -20.67 6.34
CA ASP A 145 0.04 -21.28 7.67
C ASP A 145 1.13 -22.36 7.83
N LYS A 146 2.01 -22.56 6.82
CA LYS A 146 2.96 -23.68 6.80
C LYS A 146 4.40 -23.23 6.82
N ASN A 147 5.14 -23.80 7.76
CA ASN A 147 6.60 -23.76 7.76
C ASN A 147 7.16 -24.85 6.83
N THR A 148 8.27 -24.56 6.17
CA THR A 148 9.10 -25.59 5.52
C THR A 148 9.46 -26.67 6.55
N PRO A 149 9.29 -27.98 6.29
CA PRO A 149 9.68 -29.01 7.25
C PRO A 149 11.16 -28.92 7.63
N ILE A 150 11.47 -29.13 8.92
CA ILE A 150 12.83 -28.95 9.49
C ILE A 150 13.91 -29.84 8.83
N ASP A 151 13.50 -30.99 8.29
CA ASP A 151 14.33 -31.97 7.59
C ASP A 151 14.40 -31.72 6.06
N SER A 152 13.91 -30.58 5.59
CA SER A 152 13.85 -30.21 4.17
C SER A 152 14.37 -28.79 3.92
N THR A 153 14.17 -28.28 2.71
CA THR A 153 14.43 -26.88 2.36
C THR A 153 13.30 -26.36 1.46
N ALA A 154 13.12 -25.03 1.45
CA ALA A 154 12.11 -24.33 0.67
C ALA A 154 12.24 -24.64 -0.82
N SER A 155 11.15 -24.45 -1.55
CA SER A 155 11.15 -24.69 -2.99
C SER A 155 12.15 -23.76 -3.71
N PRO A 156 12.63 -24.13 -4.91
CA PRO A 156 13.46 -23.23 -5.70
C PRO A 156 12.81 -21.86 -5.96
N LEU A 157 11.48 -21.83 -6.15
CA LEU A 157 10.73 -20.59 -6.38
C LEU A 157 10.74 -19.68 -5.15
N ASP A 158 10.45 -20.23 -3.97
CA ASP A 158 10.44 -19.47 -2.72
C ASP A 158 11.86 -18.96 -2.38
N THR A 159 12.86 -19.82 -2.60
CA THR A 159 14.26 -19.48 -2.43
C THR A 159 14.68 -18.34 -3.37
N GLU A 160 14.25 -18.38 -4.64
CA GLU A 160 14.49 -17.32 -5.62
C GLU A 160 13.85 -15.99 -5.18
N ILE A 161 12.63 -16.02 -4.64
CA ILE A 161 11.95 -14.81 -4.13
C ILE A 161 12.76 -14.16 -3.02
N LEU A 162 13.25 -14.92 -2.03
CA LEU A 162 14.07 -14.39 -0.95
C LEU A 162 15.39 -13.79 -1.47
N TRP A 163 16.04 -14.43 -2.45
CA TRP A 163 17.23 -13.87 -3.07
C TRP A 163 16.93 -12.61 -3.90
N LYS A 164 15.78 -12.56 -4.59
CA LYS A 164 15.35 -11.33 -5.25
C LYS A 164 15.14 -10.20 -4.24
N MET A 165 14.56 -10.47 -3.07
CA MET A 165 14.49 -9.50 -1.98
C MET A 165 15.89 -9.06 -1.52
N HIS A 166 16.81 -10.01 -1.34
CA HIS A 166 18.20 -9.74 -0.97
C HIS A 166 18.88 -8.76 -1.93
N PHE A 167 18.65 -8.95 -3.23
CA PHE A 167 19.24 -8.13 -4.29
C PHE A 167 18.44 -6.86 -4.60
N GLY A 168 17.35 -6.57 -3.87
CA GLY A 168 16.47 -5.44 -4.17
C GLY A 168 15.69 -5.58 -5.49
N LEU A 169 15.57 -6.79 -6.01
CA LEU A 169 14.85 -7.15 -7.24
C LEU A 169 13.40 -7.60 -6.99
N TYR A 170 12.97 -7.61 -5.73
CA TYR A 170 11.59 -7.88 -5.33
C TYR A 170 11.03 -6.70 -4.50
N PRO A 171 9.76 -6.30 -4.70
CA PRO A 171 8.78 -6.84 -5.65
C PRO A 171 9.11 -6.46 -7.11
N THR A 172 8.23 -6.80 -8.05
CA THR A 172 8.42 -6.50 -9.49
C THR A 172 8.70 -5.01 -9.75
N PRO A 173 9.34 -4.63 -10.86
CA PRO A 173 9.69 -3.24 -11.12
C PRO A 173 8.51 -2.27 -11.02
N ILE A 174 7.34 -2.64 -11.53
CA ILE A 174 6.12 -1.82 -11.42
C ILE A 174 5.67 -1.62 -9.96
N LYS A 175 5.81 -2.63 -9.10
CA LYS A 175 5.45 -2.51 -7.68
C LYS A 175 6.49 -1.71 -6.89
N ARG A 176 7.78 -1.84 -7.23
CA ARG A 176 8.84 -0.97 -6.71
C ARG A 176 8.60 0.49 -7.09
N LEU A 177 8.25 0.75 -8.35
CA LEU A 177 7.88 2.09 -8.81
C LEU A 177 6.73 2.68 -7.98
N GLN A 178 5.64 1.92 -7.74
CA GLN A 178 4.54 2.38 -6.87
C GLN A 178 5.03 2.85 -5.50
N ASN A 179 5.96 2.12 -4.89
CA ASN A 179 6.52 2.47 -3.58
C ASN A 179 7.46 3.68 -3.66
N TYR A 180 8.29 3.77 -4.69
CA TYR A 180 9.22 4.90 -4.86
C TYR A 180 8.49 6.23 -5.09
N LEU A 181 7.32 6.22 -5.72
CA LEU A 181 6.50 7.42 -5.89
C LEU A 181 5.98 8.00 -4.55
N LEU A 182 5.93 7.18 -3.49
CA LEU A 182 5.55 7.63 -2.14
C LEU A 182 6.71 8.29 -1.37
N THR A 183 7.91 8.33 -1.95
CA THR A 183 9.10 9.02 -1.40
C THR A 183 9.62 10.07 -2.39
N PRO A 184 8.84 11.13 -2.69
CA PRO A 184 9.20 12.15 -3.69
C PRO A 184 10.55 12.81 -3.40
N GLU A 185 10.94 12.94 -2.14
CA GLU A 185 12.23 13.49 -1.71
C GLU A 185 13.45 12.68 -2.18
N LYS A 186 13.26 11.42 -2.57
CA LYS A 186 14.31 10.55 -3.13
C LYS A 186 14.47 10.69 -4.64
N TRP A 187 13.62 11.46 -5.31
CA TRP A 187 13.71 11.70 -6.75
C TRP A 187 14.52 12.97 -7.04
N MET A 188 15.53 12.84 -7.89
CA MET A 188 16.38 13.95 -8.31
C MET A 188 16.01 14.40 -9.72
N GLN A 189 15.96 15.71 -9.93
CA GLN A 189 15.68 16.28 -11.25
C GLN A 189 16.92 16.20 -12.14
N ASN A 190 16.71 15.93 -13.43
CA ASN A 190 17.70 16.07 -14.49
C ASN A 190 17.14 16.93 -15.63
N SER A 191 17.88 17.05 -16.73
CA SER A 191 17.50 17.91 -17.88
C SER A 191 16.18 17.53 -18.54
N THR A 192 15.71 16.29 -18.38
CA THR A 192 14.56 15.73 -19.13
C THR A 192 13.45 15.18 -18.23
N GLY A 193 13.59 15.29 -16.91
CA GLY A 193 12.64 14.72 -15.96
C GLY A 193 13.29 14.41 -14.60
N TYR A 194 12.98 13.25 -14.03
CA TYR A 194 13.44 12.83 -12.71
C TYR A 194 14.04 11.42 -12.76
N PHE A 195 14.97 11.12 -11.85
CA PHE A 195 15.46 9.77 -11.59
C PHE A 195 15.51 9.48 -10.09
N HIS A 196 15.30 8.23 -9.69
CA HIS A 196 15.34 7.85 -8.29
C HIS A 196 16.79 7.74 -7.79
N SER A 197 17.12 8.38 -6.67
CA SER A 197 18.50 8.51 -6.17
C SER A 197 19.17 7.17 -5.81
N GLU A 198 18.43 6.26 -5.17
CA GLU A 198 18.93 4.93 -4.78
C GLU A 198 18.76 3.88 -5.89
N SER A 199 18.02 4.20 -6.95
CA SER A 199 17.77 3.28 -8.07
C SER A 199 17.63 4.08 -9.38
N PRO A 200 18.73 4.66 -9.90
CA PRO A 200 18.71 5.59 -11.04
C PRO A 200 18.13 5.03 -12.33
N GLU A 201 17.97 3.71 -12.42
CA GLU A 201 17.27 3.06 -13.51
C GLU A 201 15.77 3.34 -13.54
N TYR A 202 15.18 3.83 -12.45
CA TYR A 202 13.80 4.36 -12.43
C TYR A 202 13.79 5.83 -12.82
N ILE A 203 13.04 6.14 -13.87
CA ILE A 203 13.03 7.47 -14.49
C ILE A 203 11.58 7.93 -14.69
N VAL A 204 11.29 9.19 -14.38
CA VAL A 204 10.07 9.88 -14.81
C VAL A 204 10.45 10.82 -15.95
N TYR A 205 9.78 10.68 -17.08
CA TYR A 205 10.09 11.41 -18.31
C TYR A 205 8.82 12.07 -18.85
N LYS A 206 8.90 13.37 -19.14
CA LYS A 206 7.83 14.08 -19.86
C LYS A 206 8.03 13.87 -21.36
N ASN A 207 7.10 13.18 -22.01
CA ASN A 207 7.22 12.78 -23.42
C ASN A 207 6.47 13.76 -24.33
N GLU A 208 7.20 14.78 -24.81
CA GLU A 208 6.68 15.83 -25.68
C GLU A 208 6.27 15.31 -27.07
N ASP A 209 6.90 14.22 -27.57
CA ASP A 209 6.52 13.62 -28.86
C ASP A 209 5.09 13.07 -28.85
N ILE A 210 4.62 12.56 -27.70
CA ILE A 210 3.24 12.09 -27.54
C ILE A 210 2.29 13.29 -27.45
N GLU A 211 2.68 14.35 -26.73
CA GLU A 211 1.89 15.59 -26.60
C GLU A 211 1.61 16.23 -27.97
N GLU A 212 2.62 16.26 -28.85
CA GLU A 212 2.48 16.76 -30.22
C GLU A 212 1.60 15.84 -31.07
N LYS A 213 1.86 14.52 -31.07
CA LYS A 213 1.10 13.54 -31.87
C LYS A 213 -0.37 13.48 -31.49
N GLU A 214 -0.69 13.59 -30.20
CA GLU A 214 -2.05 13.55 -29.69
C GLU A 214 -2.70 14.95 -29.61
N ASN A 215 -2.00 15.99 -30.06
CA ASN A 215 -2.49 17.36 -30.16
C ASN A 215 -3.00 17.92 -28.82
N TYR A 216 -2.23 17.73 -27.75
CA TYR A 216 -2.61 18.12 -26.39
C TYR A 216 -2.86 19.61 -26.22
N PHE A 217 -2.25 20.44 -27.06
CA PHE A 217 -2.46 21.89 -27.11
C PHE A 217 -3.90 22.30 -27.44
N ASN A 218 -4.69 21.41 -28.06
CA ASN A 218 -6.08 21.69 -28.47
C ASN A 218 -7.12 20.97 -27.60
N LEU A 219 -6.70 20.33 -26.51
CA LEU A 219 -7.64 19.69 -25.59
C LEU A 219 -8.38 20.75 -24.76
N VAL A 220 -9.69 20.54 -24.60
CA VAL A 220 -10.57 21.43 -23.84
C VAL A 220 -10.34 21.27 -22.35
N SER A 221 -10.34 22.38 -21.61
CA SER A 221 -10.25 22.38 -20.15
C SER A 221 -11.38 21.55 -19.53
N PRO A 222 -11.08 20.64 -18.59
CA PRO A 222 -12.08 19.82 -17.94
C PRO A 222 -12.85 20.64 -16.89
N PHE A 223 -14.05 20.19 -16.50
CA PHE A 223 -14.92 20.94 -15.59
C PHE A 223 -14.24 21.33 -14.25
N TYR A 224 -13.35 20.47 -13.72
CA TYR A 224 -12.65 20.73 -12.46
C TYR A 224 -11.61 21.85 -12.57
N ALA A 225 -11.16 22.20 -13.77
CA ALA A 225 -10.30 23.37 -13.98
C ALA A 225 -11.04 24.68 -13.68
N TYR A 226 -12.36 24.72 -13.87
CA TYR A 226 -13.19 25.89 -13.54
C TYR A 226 -13.48 26.05 -12.04
N ASN A 227 -12.96 25.15 -11.19
CA ASN A 227 -12.92 25.37 -9.73
C ASN A 227 -11.62 26.05 -9.27
N GLN A 228 -10.64 26.22 -10.17
CA GLN A 228 -9.40 26.95 -9.90
C GLN A 228 -9.60 28.47 -9.96
N ILE A 229 -8.61 29.24 -9.50
CA ILE A 229 -8.61 30.70 -9.68
C ILE A 229 -8.50 31.04 -11.16
N ASN A 230 -7.61 30.36 -11.88
CA ASN A 230 -7.46 30.43 -13.31
C ASN A 230 -7.79 29.06 -13.96
N SER A 231 -8.76 29.04 -14.86
CA SER A 231 -9.22 27.83 -15.56
C SER A 231 -8.32 27.40 -16.73
N ASN A 232 -7.24 28.12 -16.99
CA ASN A 232 -6.24 27.73 -17.99
C ASN A 232 -5.53 26.44 -17.57
N THR A 233 -5.48 25.50 -18.51
CA THR A 233 -4.82 24.21 -18.31
C THR A 233 -3.82 23.91 -19.40
N LEU A 234 -2.80 23.11 -19.06
CA LEU A 234 -1.89 22.52 -20.03
C LEU A 234 -1.82 21.01 -19.82
N TYR A 235 -2.11 20.25 -20.87
CA TYR A 235 -1.97 18.80 -20.84
C TYR A 235 -0.54 18.39 -21.14
N SER A 236 -0.10 17.31 -20.50
CA SER A 236 1.22 16.72 -20.69
C SER A 236 1.16 15.20 -20.61
N TYR A 237 2.16 14.50 -21.14
CA TYR A 237 2.25 13.04 -21.06
C TYR A 237 3.51 12.63 -20.31
N TYR A 238 3.35 11.81 -19.27
CA TYR A 238 4.44 11.32 -18.44
C TYR A 238 4.61 9.82 -18.60
N GLU A 239 5.86 9.40 -18.75
CA GLU A 239 6.28 8.00 -18.76
C GLU A 239 7.12 7.70 -17.51
N PHE A 240 6.75 6.64 -16.83
CA PHE A 240 7.46 6.10 -15.68
C PHE A 240 8.18 4.83 -16.13
N LYS A 241 9.50 4.89 -16.18
CA LYS A 241 10.36 3.90 -16.83
C LYS A 241 11.20 3.13 -15.82
N TYR A 242 11.54 1.91 -16.22
CA TYR A 242 12.62 1.12 -15.65
C TYR A 242 13.60 0.78 -16.77
N HIS A 243 14.82 1.30 -16.67
CA HIS A 243 15.74 1.43 -17.81
C HIS A 243 15.05 2.12 -19.01
N SER A 244 14.99 1.44 -20.16
CA SER A 244 14.29 1.91 -21.36
C SER A 244 12.83 1.47 -21.45
N THR A 245 12.36 0.63 -20.51
CA THR A 245 11.01 0.07 -20.56
C THR A 245 10.04 1.02 -19.89
N VAL A 246 8.98 1.43 -20.59
CA VAL A 246 7.85 2.17 -20.00
C VAL A 246 7.04 1.19 -19.16
N LEU A 247 7.07 1.37 -17.83
CA LEU A 247 6.28 0.57 -16.90
C LEU A 247 4.85 1.10 -16.80
N TYR A 248 4.69 2.42 -16.86
CA TYR A 248 3.40 3.10 -16.80
C TYR A 248 3.49 4.42 -17.57
N GLY A 249 2.42 4.81 -18.22
CA GLY A 249 2.29 6.10 -18.90
C GLY A 249 0.93 6.69 -18.60
N CYS A 250 0.88 7.99 -18.35
CA CYS A 250 -0.39 8.67 -18.11
C CYS A 250 -0.36 10.11 -18.59
N ARG A 251 -1.55 10.59 -18.95
CA ARG A 251 -1.79 12.00 -19.20
C ARG A 251 -1.85 12.73 -17.86
N CYS A 252 -1.12 13.83 -17.76
CA CYS A 252 -1.18 14.78 -16.67
C CYS A 252 -1.78 16.10 -17.15
N ILE A 253 -2.20 16.91 -16.19
CA ILE A 253 -2.74 18.23 -16.42
C ILE A 253 -2.13 19.22 -15.41
N SER A 254 -1.62 20.32 -15.93
CA SER A 254 -1.22 21.48 -15.16
C SER A 254 -2.42 22.41 -15.06
N LEU A 255 -2.80 22.74 -13.83
CA LEU A 255 -3.94 23.56 -13.42
C LEU A 255 -3.46 24.91 -12.92
N ASP A 256 -4.39 25.87 -12.89
CA ASP A 256 -4.16 27.22 -12.36
C ASP A 256 -2.92 27.89 -12.98
N SER A 257 -2.86 27.87 -14.32
CA SER A 257 -1.71 28.39 -15.10
C SER A 257 -0.35 27.78 -14.75
N GLY A 258 -0.31 26.50 -14.37
CA GLY A 258 0.93 25.78 -14.11
C GLY A 258 1.34 25.72 -12.63
N ILE A 259 0.52 26.27 -11.73
CA ILE A 259 0.78 26.25 -10.29
C ILE A 259 0.76 24.83 -9.73
N TYR A 260 -0.16 23.98 -10.20
CA TYR A 260 -0.32 22.63 -9.71
C TYR A 260 -0.42 21.63 -10.87
N THR A 261 0.37 20.55 -10.85
CA THR A 261 0.32 19.50 -11.86
C THR A 261 -0.08 18.18 -11.23
N THR A 262 -0.92 17.41 -11.93
CA THR A 262 -1.51 16.18 -11.40
C THR A 262 -1.87 15.23 -12.53
N PRO A 263 -1.88 13.90 -12.35
CA PRO A 263 -2.41 12.99 -13.37
C PRO A 263 -3.90 13.27 -13.59
N VAL A 264 -4.38 13.09 -14.81
CA VAL A 264 -5.81 13.22 -15.11
C VAL A 264 -6.56 12.09 -14.38
N PRO A 265 -7.52 12.40 -13.48
CA PRO A 265 -8.24 11.37 -12.74
C PRO A 265 -9.10 10.49 -13.65
N GLU A 266 -9.42 9.29 -13.15
CA GLU A 266 -10.31 8.35 -13.82
C GLU A 266 -11.72 8.94 -13.98
N LEU A 267 -12.42 8.49 -15.02
CA LEU A 267 -13.81 8.87 -15.29
C LEU A 267 -14.75 7.87 -14.62
N GLY A 268 -15.63 8.36 -13.74
CA GLY A 268 -16.72 7.58 -13.16
C GLY A 268 -18.07 7.96 -13.78
N GLU A 269 -18.97 6.98 -13.87
CA GLU A 269 -20.29 7.13 -14.47
C GLU A 269 -21.35 6.42 -13.62
N ILE A 270 -22.36 7.15 -13.15
CA ILE A 270 -23.51 6.60 -12.42
C ILE A 270 -24.74 6.73 -13.31
N ASN A 271 -25.32 5.60 -13.70
CA ASN A 271 -26.43 5.51 -14.65
C ASN A 271 -27.71 5.02 -13.95
N PHE A 272 -28.71 5.88 -13.80
CA PHE A 272 -29.99 5.51 -13.17
C PHE A 272 -30.91 4.69 -14.09
N ASN A 273 -30.89 4.95 -15.40
CA ASN A 273 -31.70 4.23 -16.38
C ASN A 273 -30.89 3.94 -17.67
N MET A 274 -31.46 3.14 -18.57
CA MET A 274 -30.82 2.80 -19.86
C MET A 274 -30.74 4.00 -20.85
N HIS A 275 -31.32 5.16 -20.51
CA HIS A 275 -31.27 6.37 -21.31
C HIS A 275 -30.16 7.29 -20.79
N ARG A 276 -29.31 7.81 -21.69
CA ARG A 276 -28.09 8.57 -21.30
C ARG A 276 -28.36 9.96 -20.69
N ASP A 277 -29.60 10.41 -20.66
CA ASP A 277 -29.94 11.79 -20.26
C ASP A 277 -29.79 12.01 -18.74
N ASP A 278 -29.82 10.92 -17.96
CA ASP A 278 -29.71 10.93 -16.50
C ASP A 278 -28.33 10.45 -16.00
N THR A 279 -27.31 10.36 -16.84
CA THR A 279 -25.97 9.91 -16.39
C THR A 279 -25.24 10.98 -15.59
N ILE A 280 -24.77 10.63 -14.39
CA ILE A 280 -23.83 11.45 -13.62
C ILE A 280 -22.40 11.06 -13.97
N TYR A 281 -21.67 12.02 -14.54
CA TYR A 281 -20.24 11.90 -14.82
C TYR A 281 -19.42 12.59 -13.74
N TYR A 282 -18.39 11.92 -13.24
CA TYR A 282 -17.50 12.48 -12.22
C TYR A 282 -16.06 12.01 -12.41
N ARG A 283 -15.13 12.56 -11.61
CA ARG A 283 -13.71 12.22 -11.66
C ARG A 283 -13.27 11.64 -10.33
N TYR A 284 -12.41 10.63 -10.36
CA TYR A 284 -11.96 9.99 -9.14
C TYR A 284 -10.53 9.45 -9.16
N PHE A 285 -10.00 9.25 -7.96
CA PHE A 285 -8.85 8.39 -7.69
C PHE A 285 -9.26 7.25 -6.74
N ILE A 286 -8.48 6.17 -6.77
CA ILE A 286 -8.52 5.10 -5.77
C ILE A 286 -7.17 5.09 -5.07
N GLU A 287 -7.19 5.12 -3.74
CA GLU A 287 -5.99 5.07 -2.91
C GLU A 287 -5.11 3.85 -3.24
N GLU A 288 -3.81 3.98 -3.03
CA GLU A 288 -2.79 2.95 -3.28
C GLU A 288 -2.65 2.48 -4.76
N THR A 289 -3.42 3.04 -5.69
CA THR A 289 -3.23 2.80 -7.13
C THR A 289 -2.02 3.57 -7.66
N MET A 290 -1.48 3.12 -8.81
CA MET A 290 -0.37 3.82 -9.47
C MET A 290 -0.74 5.29 -9.76
N LEU A 291 -1.93 5.54 -10.30
CA LEU A 291 -2.39 6.88 -10.66
C LEU A 291 -2.50 7.79 -9.43
N TYR A 292 -3.00 7.28 -8.30
CA TYR A 292 -3.05 8.03 -7.05
C TYR A 292 -1.66 8.31 -6.47
N ASN A 293 -0.74 7.34 -6.52
CA ASN A 293 0.63 7.58 -6.08
C ASN A 293 1.33 8.64 -6.95
N ILE A 294 1.01 8.70 -8.25
CA ILE A 294 1.49 9.78 -9.14
C ILE A 294 0.89 11.13 -8.73
N HIS A 295 -0.40 11.17 -8.36
CA HIS A 295 -1.03 12.38 -7.83
C HIS A 295 -0.31 12.91 -6.59
N LEU A 296 0.04 12.03 -5.65
CA LEU A 296 0.83 12.39 -4.47
C LEU A 296 2.26 12.83 -4.85
N PHE A 297 2.92 12.11 -5.76
CA PHE A 297 4.27 12.40 -6.22
C PHE A 297 4.41 13.77 -6.89
N MET A 298 3.40 14.19 -7.67
CA MET A 298 3.45 15.45 -8.42
C MET A 298 3.24 16.69 -7.54
N TYR A 299 2.61 16.52 -6.37
CA TYR A 299 2.45 17.61 -5.41
C TYR A 299 3.77 17.83 -4.64
N LYS A 300 4.38 19.00 -4.83
CA LYS A 300 5.66 19.33 -4.18
C LYS A 300 5.45 19.87 -2.77
N GLY A 301 4.38 20.62 -2.57
CA GLY A 301 4.09 21.29 -1.30
C GLY A 301 5.05 22.44 -1.01
N ASP A 302 5.64 23.03 -2.05
CA ASP A 302 6.66 24.07 -1.93
C ASP A 302 6.04 25.45 -1.68
N SER A 303 4.75 25.64 -2.00
CA SER A 303 4.06 26.92 -1.89
C SER A 303 2.63 26.81 -1.37
N MET A 304 2.12 27.90 -0.81
CA MET A 304 0.73 27.99 -0.35
C MET A 304 -0.24 27.97 -1.52
N GLU A 305 0.18 28.53 -2.65
CA GLU A 305 -0.55 28.57 -3.92
C GLU A 305 -0.75 27.17 -4.49
N GLU A 306 0.30 26.33 -4.51
CA GLU A 306 0.20 24.94 -4.96
C GLU A 306 -0.76 24.14 -4.08
N LYS A 307 -0.65 24.29 -2.76
CA LYS A 307 -1.57 23.67 -1.80
C LYS A 307 -3.02 24.11 -2.06
N PHE A 308 -3.25 25.40 -2.25
CA PHE A 308 -4.59 25.93 -2.52
C PHE A 308 -5.17 25.38 -3.82
N ALA A 309 -4.37 25.34 -4.89
CA ALA A 309 -4.80 24.79 -6.19
C ALA A 309 -5.08 23.27 -6.11
N MET A 310 -4.28 22.53 -5.35
CA MET A 310 -4.51 21.11 -5.06
C MET A 310 -5.81 20.90 -4.27
N ASP A 311 -6.04 21.67 -3.20
CA ASP A 311 -7.27 21.60 -2.40
C ASP A 311 -8.52 21.89 -3.28
N LYS A 312 -8.43 22.91 -4.14
CA LYS A 312 -9.50 23.24 -5.11
C LYS A 312 -9.74 22.15 -6.13
N PHE A 313 -8.69 21.44 -6.55
CA PHE A 313 -8.84 20.31 -7.44
C PHE A 313 -9.55 19.14 -6.74
N LEU A 314 -9.15 18.80 -5.51
CA LEU A 314 -9.76 17.73 -4.72
C LEU A 314 -11.20 18.04 -4.26
N GLU A 315 -11.61 19.31 -4.20
CA GLU A 315 -13.04 19.68 -4.06
C GLU A 315 -13.90 19.16 -5.23
N CYS A 316 -13.30 18.78 -6.36
CA CYS A 316 -13.98 18.35 -7.59
C CYS A 316 -13.57 16.95 -8.07
N VAL A 317 -12.93 16.15 -7.20
CA VAL A 317 -12.50 14.78 -7.48
C VAL A 317 -12.80 13.90 -6.27
N LEU A 318 -13.45 12.76 -6.48
CA LEU A 318 -13.69 11.78 -5.42
C LEU A 318 -12.42 10.94 -5.19
N VAL A 319 -12.15 10.58 -3.92
CA VAL A 319 -11.02 9.71 -3.57
C VAL A 319 -11.59 8.54 -2.78
N TYR A 320 -11.53 7.34 -3.37
CA TYR A 320 -12.00 6.10 -2.76
C TYR A 320 -10.85 5.31 -2.15
N LYS A 321 -11.13 4.53 -1.12
CA LYS A 321 -10.17 3.62 -0.48
C LYS A 321 -9.92 2.36 -1.29
N SER A 322 -10.91 1.95 -2.11
CA SER A 322 -10.83 0.75 -2.95
C SER A 322 -11.90 0.78 -4.04
N ASP A 323 -11.74 -0.09 -5.05
CA ASP A 323 -12.78 -0.34 -6.06
C ASP A 323 -14.10 -0.80 -5.40
N VAL A 324 -14.02 -1.60 -4.33
CA VAL A 324 -15.20 -2.07 -3.59
C VAL A 324 -15.95 -0.91 -2.94
N GLU A 325 -15.23 0.04 -2.32
CA GLU A 325 -15.88 1.24 -1.75
C GLU A 325 -16.56 2.07 -2.85
N LYS A 326 -15.90 2.22 -4.01
CA LYS A 326 -16.47 2.92 -5.16
C LYS A 326 -17.78 2.26 -5.61
N GLU A 327 -17.79 0.95 -5.84
CA GLU A 327 -18.99 0.23 -6.28
C GLU A 327 -20.14 0.34 -5.28
N LEU A 328 -19.85 0.17 -3.98
CA LEU A 328 -20.86 0.30 -2.93
C LEU A 328 -21.42 1.74 -2.85
N PHE A 329 -20.55 2.73 -3.01
CA PHE A 329 -20.97 4.13 -3.02
C PHE A 329 -21.81 4.47 -4.25
N GLU A 330 -21.44 4.01 -5.44
CA GLU A 330 -22.25 4.23 -6.66
C GLU A 330 -23.64 3.62 -6.52
N ASN A 331 -23.76 2.41 -5.93
CA ASN A 331 -25.05 1.81 -5.61
C ASN A 331 -25.83 2.62 -4.57
N TYR A 332 -25.17 3.12 -3.52
CA TYR A 332 -25.80 4.02 -2.55
C TYR A 332 -26.39 5.28 -3.21
N ILE A 333 -25.70 5.87 -4.18
CA ILE A 333 -26.22 7.03 -4.94
C ILE A 333 -27.43 6.65 -5.78
N LEU A 334 -27.43 5.47 -6.41
CA LEU A 334 -28.58 4.97 -7.17
C LEU A 334 -29.80 4.72 -6.27
N ASP A 335 -29.60 4.14 -5.09
CA ASP A 335 -30.67 3.90 -4.12
C ASP A 335 -31.27 5.20 -3.56
N ASN A 336 -30.49 6.28 -3.56
CA ASN A 336 -30.88 7.61 -3.06
C ASN A 336 -31.05 8.65 -4.19
N TRP A 337 -31.26 8.19 -5.43
CA TRP A 337 -31.20 9.01 -6.64
C TRP A 337 -31.99 10.31 -6.56
N ASP A 338 -33.27 10.25 -6.20
CA ASP A 338 -34.16 11.41 -6.17
C ASP A 338 -33.68 12.48 -5.19
N LYS A 339 -33.21 12.05 -4.01
CA LYS A 339 -32.67 12.93 -2.97
C LYS A 339 -31.36 13.60 -3.43
N VAL A 340 -30.48 12.82 -4.06
CA VAL A 340 -29.20 13.33 -4.60
C VAL A 340 -29.46 14.33 -5.71
N ASN A 341 -30.34 14.02 -6.66
CA ASN A 341 -30.70 14.93 -7.74
C ASN A 341 -31.36 16.21 -7.26
N GLN A 342 -32.25 16.12 -6.26
CA GLN A 342 -32.81 17.32 -5.63
C GLN A 342 -31.69 18.20 -5.05
N SER A 343 -30.74 17.60 -4.35
CA SER A 343 -29.60 18.30 -3.73
C SER A 343 -28.68 18.94 -4.78
N ILE A 344 -28.48 18.30 -5.94
CA ILE A 344 -27.73 18.86 -7.08
C ILE A 344 -28.45 20.09 -7.66
N ASN A 345 -29.77 20.00 -7.84
CA ASN A 345 -30.59 21.08 -8.39
C ASN A 345 -30.69 22.28 -7.45
N GLU A 346 -30.77 22.05 -6.14
CA GLU A 346 -30.82 23.10 -5.12
C GLU A 346 -29.46 23.73 -4.84
N ASN A 347 -28.37 23.16 -5.34
CA ASN A 347 -27.02 23.68 -5.15
C ASN A 347 -26.84 25.03 -5.89
N ASN A 348 -26.70 26.11 -5.12
CA ASN A 348 -26.57 27.47 -5.63
C ASN A 348 -25.11 27.92 -5.84
N LYS A 349 -24.14 27.00 -5.84
CA LYS A 349 -22.72 27.35 -6.00
C LYS A 349 -22.49 27.95 -7.39
N ARG A 350 -21.82 29.10 -7.42
CA ARG A 350 -21.43 29.80 -8.64
C ARG A 350 -20.09 29.29 -9.14
N VAL A 351 -19.99 29.14 -10.46
CA VAL A 351 -18.73 28.84 -11.16
C VAL A 351 -18.28 30.11 -11.87
N PHE A 352 -17.06 30.54 -11.59
CA PHE A 352 -16.46 31.75 -12.16
C PHE A 352 -15.51 31.39 -13.29
N GLY A 353 -15.07 32.37 -14.09
CA GLY A 353 -14.07 32.12 -15.14
C GLY A 353 -14.63 31.36 -16.34
N THR A 354 -15.95 31.41 -16.54
CA THR A 354 -16.66 30.75 -17.63
C THR A 354 -17.14 31.75 -18.69
N GLU A 355 -16.84 33.05 -18.56
CA GLU A 355 -17.46 34.13 -19.34
C GLU A 355 -17.26 33.96 -20.86
N HIS A 356 -16.12 33.39 -21.25
CA HIS A 356 -15.71 33.14 -22.64
C HIS A 356 -16.42 31.93 -23.29
N LEU A 357 -17.11 31.10 -22.50
CA LEU A 357 -17.78 29.89 -22.98
C LEU A 357 -19.17 30.19 -23.56
N SER A 358 -19.65 29.30 -24.43
CA SER A 358 -21.04 29.29 -24.87
C SER A 358 -21.99 29.01 -23.70
N GLN A 359 -23.28 29.35 -23.87
CA GLN A 359 -24.29 29.13 -22.83
C GLN A 359 -24.41 27.64 -22.45
N LEU A 360 -24.36 26.75 -23.44
CA LEU A 360 -24.45 25.29 -23.21
C LEU A 360 -23.25 24.76 -22.42
N GLU A 361 -22.04 25.22 -22.73
CA GLU A 361 -20.82 24.83 -22.01
C GLU A 361 -20.84 25.33 -20.56
N LYS A 362 -21.30 26.57 -20.35
CA LYS A 362 -21.48 27.14 -18.99
C LYS A 362 -22.41 26.29 -18.15
N GLU A 363 -23.55 25.89 -18.71
CA GLU A 363 -24.55 25.06 -18.04
C GLU A 363 -24.00 23.67 -17.72
N ASP A 364 -23.32 23.02 -18.66
CA ASP A 364 -22.70 21.70 -18.46
C ASP A 364 -21.61 21.72 -17.37
N ILE A 365 -20.65 22.66 -17.45
CA ILE A 365 -19.60 22.80 -16.43
C ILE A 365 -20.20 23.10 -15.06
N THR A 366 -21.18 24.01 -15.01
CA THR A 366 -21.85 24.36 -13.75
C THR A 366 -22.56 23.15 -13.16
N LYS A 367 -23.28 22.37 -13.98
CA LYS A 367 -23.95 21.13 -13.56
C LYS A 367 -22.92 20.13 -13.00
N LYS A 368 -21.81 19.89 -13.69
CA LYS A 368 -20.76 18.95 -13.25
C LYS A 368 -20.09 19.37 -11.95
N VAL A 369 -19.74 20.65 -11.80
CA VAL A 369 -19.13 21.19 -10.58
C VAL A 369 -20.08 21.12 -9.38
N LYS A 370 -21.39 21.37 -9.58
CA LYS A 370 -22.39 21.21 -8.52
C LYS A 370 -22.56 19.73 -8.15
N THR A 371 -22.65 18.87 -9.15
CA THR A 371 -22.83 17.42 -8.99
C THR A 371 -21.73 16.82 -8.14
N VAL A 372 -20.46 17.04 -8.50
CA VAL A 372 -19.35 16.44 -7.77
C VAL A 372 -19.26 16.89 -6.31
N LYS A 373 -19.70 18.10 -5.99
CA LYS A 373 -19.72 18.61 -4.60
C LYS A 373 -20.76 17.89 -3.75
N VAL A 374 -21.96 17.68 -4.30
CA VAL A 374 -22.98 16.86 -3.64
C VAL A 374 -22.48 15.43 -3.46
N LEU A 375 -21.85 14.84 -4.49
CA LEU A 375 -21.26 13.51 -4.36
C LEU A 375 -20.15 13.45 -3.29
N LYS A 376 -19.37 14.53 -3.13
CA LYS A 376 -18.33 14.62 -2.10
C LYS A 376 -18.97 14.57 -0.70
N ASP A 377 -20.02 15.34 -0.47
CA ASP A 377 -20.74 15.35 0.80
C ASP A 377 -21.41 14.00 1.08
N GLU A 378 -22.03 13.39 0.08
CA GLU A 378 -22.65 12.06 0.19
C GLU A 378 -21.61 10.95 0.44
N LEU A 379 -20.40 11.06 -0.10
CA LEU A 379 -19.33 10.09 0.18
C LEU A 379 -18.85 10.15 1.63
N GLU A 380 -18.78 11.34 2.23
CA GLU A 380 -18.47 11.48 3.65
C GLU A 380 -19.61 10.93 4.54
N ASN A 381 -20.87 11.16 4.14
CA ASN A 381 -22.03 10.58 4.82
C ASN A 381 -22.05 9.05 4.74
N PHE A 382 -21.73 8.48 3.58
CA PHE A 382 -21.65 7.03 3.37
C PHE A 382 -20.59 6.35 4.24
N ARG A 383 -19.52 7.06 4.60
CA ARG A 383 -18.42 6.57 5.43
C ARG A 383 -18.69 6.65 6.93
N THR A 384 -19.73 7.38 7.34
CA THR A 384 -20.12 7.59 8.74
C THR A 384 -21.09 6.51 9.18
#